data_AF-A0A6A9SVK1-F1
#
_entry.id   AF-A0A6A9SVK1-F1
#
_cell.length_a   1.000
_cell.length_b   1.000
_cell.length_c   1.000
_cell.angle_alpha   90.00
_cell.angle_beta   90.00
_cell.angle_gamma   90.00
#
_symmetry.space_group_name_H-M   'P 1'
#
loop_
_entity.id
_entity.type
_entity.pdbx_description
1 polymer ?
#
loop_
_entity_poly.entity_id
_entity_poly.type
_entity_poly.pdbx_seq_one_letter_code
_entity_poly.pdbx_strand_id
1 'polypeptide(L)'
;MSTESITIREDRLVFPEGTSVDDQIENRLKRRFGRGVFVQESLETPDENLVIKLGTSYPKDVSDRRERDNVMKFINLGDVETLYAEPTGEGYYTVELPDRSELKNSAQERRSEIIGQLDWSTAKAIYDDVYQLNPVRNQLNSLIQIIRWLHREPELSVERVDDIQRTDNSREYLRVMHDLGFVNLDEENDIVKPGGKMEGAEAKVIEDENLDEDDFEKVVIGHLIKDGYNVLRDQLDLRMLNHFPKYANSFYYTALQRGTHEVHLDNTALIENLSREWGEDVDPLQLEDKLNKLEEVGVIEREGEYVTGKEDVYTSISQDTATGRVAD
;
A
#
# COMPACT_ATOMS: atom_id res chain seq x y z
N MET A 1 -44.92 -21.94 15.22
CA MET A 1 -43.49 -22.01 14.88
C MET A 1 -42.79 -21.05 15.82
N SER A 2 -42.02 -21.61 16.75
CA SER A 2 -41.34 -20.87 17.82
C SER A 2 -40.17 -20.10 17.22
N THR A 3 -40.20 -18.77 17.31
CA THR A 3 -39.01 -17.92 17.10
C THR A 3 -38.07 -18.14 18.27
N GLU A 4 -37.28 -19.20 18.23
CA GLU A 4 -36.22 -19.47 19.21
C GLU A 4 -35.08 -18.49 19.03
N SER A 5 -34.69 -17.88 20.16
CA SER A 5 -34.20 -16.51 20.20
C SER A 5 -32.70 -16.42 19.95
N ILE A 6 -32.31 -15.94 18.77
CA ILE A 6 -30.96 -15.37 18.58
C ILE A 6 -30.77 -14.27 19.63
N THR A 7 -29.85 -14.49 20.56
CA THR A 7 -29.65 -13.63 21.72
C THR A 7 -28.20 -13.18 21.76
N ILE A 8 -28.00 -11.87 21.83
CA ILE A 8 -26.72 -11.29 22.26
C ILE A 8 -26.85 -11.06 23.76
N ARG A 9 -26.05 -11.75 24.57
CA ARG A 9 -25.89 -11.49 26.00
C ARG A 9 -24.48 -10.98 26.21
N GLU A 10 -24.36 -9.70 26.56
CA GLU A 10 -23.07 -9.04 26.81
C GLU A 10 -22.10 -9.19 25.63
N ASP A 11 -21.13 -10.08 25.75
CA ASP A 11 -20.04 -10.43 24.85
C ASP A 11 -20.30 -11.71 24.06
N ARG A 12 -21.46 -12.34 24.18
CA ARG A 12 -21.75 -13.62 23.53
C ARG A 12 -22.98 -13.58 22.66
N LEU A 13 -22.87 -14.16 21.47
CA LEU A 13 -23.98 -14.41 20.56
C LEU A 13 -24.30 -15.90 20.57
N VAL A 14 -25.55 -16.24 20.83
CA VAL A 14 -26.05 -17.63 20.80
C VAL A 14 -27.17 -17.74 19.77
N PHE A 15 -27.09 -18.74 18.90
CA PHE A 15 -28.08 -19.01 17.84
C PHE A 15 -28.20 -20.50 17.51
N PRO A 16 -29.37 -20.97 17.04
CA PRO A 16 -29.55 -22.37 16.63
C PRO A 16 -28.66 -22.77 15.44
N GLU A 17 -28.24 -24.02 15.39
CA GLU A 17 -27.64 -24.63 14.19
C GLU A 17 -28.59 -24.50 12.99
N GLY A 18 -28.04 -24.26 11.80
CA GLY A 18 -28.83 -24.01 10.58
C GLY A 18 -29.46 -22.61 10.48
N THR A 19 -29.18 -21.70 11.42
CA THR A 19 -29.55 -20.28 11.28
C THR A 19 -28.79 -19.64 10.12
N SER A 20 -29.51 -18.89 9.27
CA SER A 20 -28.88 -18.14 8.18
C SER A 20 -27.92 -17.08 8.72
N VAL A 21 -26.63 -17.24 8.43
CA VAL A 21 -25.57 -16.33 8.87
C VAL A 21 -25.73 -14.95 8.20
N ASP A 22 -25.84 -14.94 6.88
CA ASP A 22 -25.87 -13.72 6.06
C ASP A 22 -27.06 -12.80 6.38
N ASP A 23 -28.20 -13.36 6.79
CA ASP A 23 -29.41 -12.58 7.08
C ASP A 23 -29.57 -12.30 8.58
N GLN A 24 -29.61 -13.36 9.41
CA GLN A 24 -30.07 -13.19 10.78
C GLN A 24 -28.93 -12.82 11.73
N ILE A 25 -27.77 -13.45 11.57
CA ILE A 25 -26.58 -13.18 12.38
C ILE A 25 -26.01 -11.81 12.02
N GLU A 26 -25.83 -11.53 10.73
CA GLU A 26 -25.35 -10.23 10.26
C GLU A 26 -26.22 -9.07 10.79
N ASN A 27 -27.55 -9.18 10.72
CA ASN A 27 -28.45 -8.13 11.23
C ASN A 27 -28.26 -7.87 12.74
N ARG A 28 -27.88 -8.87 13.52
CA ARG A 28 -27.57 -8.72 14.94
C ARG A 28 -26.21 -8.07 15.15
N LEU A 29 -25.21 -8.47 14.38
CA LEU A 29 -23.88 -7.87 14.38
C LEU A 29 -23.93 -6.39 13.96
N LYS A 30 -24.71 -6.05 12.92
CA LYS A 30 -24.99 -4.66 12.49
C LYS A 30 -25.59 -3.80 13.60
N ARG A 31 -26.50 -4.35 14.41
CA ARG A 31 -27.07 -3.63 15.56
C ARG A 31 -26.06 -3.42 16.68
N ARG A 32 -25.17 -4.39 16.91
CA ARG A 32 -24.12 -4.29 17.92
C ARG A 32 -23.02 -3.34 17.48
N PHE A 33 -22.44 -3.51 16.30
CA PHE A 33 -21.21 -2.85 15.90
C PHE A 33 -21.41 -1.64 14.99
N GLY A 34 -22.51 -1.56 14.28
CA GLY A 34 -22.84 -0.47 13.36
C GLY A 34 -23.25 -0.97 11.98
N ARG A 35 -23.93 -0.10 11.21
CA ARG A 35 -24.51 -0.49 9.90
C ARG A 35 -23.47 -0.82 8.82
N GLY A 36 -22.22 -0.39 8.99
CA GLY A 36 -21.13 -0.68 8.06
C GLY A 36 -20.52 -2.07 8.25
N VAL A 37 -20.90 -2.84 9.27
CA VAL A 37 -20.41 -4.21 9.48
C VAL A 37 -21.24 -5.18 8.66
N PHE A 38 -20.60 -6.18 8.05
CA PHE A 38 -21.27 -7.22 7.27
C PHE A 38 -20.50 -8.55 7.37
N VAL A 39 -21.13 -9.65 7.00
CA VAL A 39 -20.48 -10.96 6.91
C VAL A 39 -19.86 -11.07 5.52
N GLN A 40 -18.54 -11.21 5.47
CA GLN A 40 -17.80 -11.38 4.22
C GLN A 40 -17.89 -12.84 3.74
N GLU A 41 -17.71 -13.78 4.66
CA GLU A 41 -17.69 -15.21 4.40
C GLU A 41 -18.11 -15.96 5.66
N SER A 42 -18.80 -17.09 5.51
CA SER A 42 -19.04 -18.04 6.58
C SER A 42 -18.77 -19.47 6.11
N LEU A 43 -18.02 -20.24 6.89
CA LEU A 43 -17.60 -21.58 6.54
C LEU A 43 -17.62 -22.52 7.75
N GLU A 44 -18.17 -23.72 7.58
CA GLU A 44 -18.08 -24.78 8.57
C GLU A 44 -16.75 -25.52 8.42
N THR A 45 -16.05 -25.72 9.53
CA THR A 45 -14.78 -26.46 9.56
C THR A 45 -15.03 -27.96 9.73
N PRO A 46 -14.02 -28.81 9.46
CA PRO A 46 -14.14 -30.27 9.67
C PRO A 46 -14.47 -30.69 11.10
N ASP A 47 -14.22 -29.81 12.08
CA ASP A 47 -14.49 -30.03 13.50
C ASP A 47 -15.86 -29.48 13.93
N GLU A 48 -16.78 -29.25 12.98
CA GLU A 48 -18.14 -28.72 13.18
C GLU A 48 -18.22 -27.28 13.75
N ASN A 49 -17.08 -26.57 13.82
CA ASN A 49 -17.06 -25.14 14.17
C ASN A 49 -17.49 -24.29 12.96
N LEU A 50 -18.24 -23.22 13.22
CA LEU A 50 -18.57 -22.24 12.19
C LEU A 50 -17.63 -21.03 12.30
N VAL A 51 -16.91 -20.73 11.24
CA VAL A 51 -16.06 -19.54 11.13
C VAL A 51 -16.82 -18.46 10.37
N ILE A 52 -16.92 -17.26 10.94
CA ILE A 52 -17.61 -16.12 10.36
C ILE A 52 -16.61 -14.98 10.22
N LYS A 53 -16.26 -14.64 8.98
CA LYS A 53 -15.40 -13.50 8.69
C LYS A 53 -16.25 -12.24 8.56
N LEU A 54 -15.90 -11.23 9.33
CA LEU A 54 -16.56 -9.93 9.33
C LEU A 54 -15.79 -8.94 8.48
N GLY A 55 -16.53 -8.22 7.65
CA GLY A 55 -16.04 -7.04 6.97
C GLY A 55 -16.65 -5.76 7.49
N THR A 56 -16.00 -4.64 7.15
CA THR A 56 -16.52 -3.31 7.43
C THR A 56 -16.47 -2.44 6.19
N SER A 57 -17.41 -1.52 6.07
CA SER A 57 -17.47 -0.54 4.98
C SER A 57 -17.72 0.87 5.49
N TYR A 58 -17.22 1.86 4.74
CA TYR A 58 -17.41 3.26 5.05
C TYR A 58 -17.71 4.08 3.79
N PRO A 59 -18.56 5.11 3.89
CA PRO A 59 -18.88 5.95 2.74
C PRO A 59 -17.74 6.91 2.40
N LYS A 60 -17.44 7.03 1.11
CA LYS A 60 -16.45 7.96 0.55
C LYS A 60 -17.02 8.68 -0.66
N ASP A 61 -16.83 10.01 -0.68
CA ASP A 61 -17.12 10.85 -1.85
C ASP A 61 -16.05 10.59 -2.92
N VAL A 62 -16.49 10.16 -4.10
CA VAL A 62 -15.64 9.91 -5.27
C VAL A 62 -16.12 10.72 -6.47
N SER A 63 -16.78 11.84 -6.19
CA SER A 63 -17.32 12.76 -7.19
C SER A 63 -16.22 13.40 -8.05
N ASP A 64 -16.56 13.61 -9.31
CA ASP A 64 -15.79 14.42 -10.25
C ASP A 64 -16.21 15.88 -10.06
N ARG A 65 -15.23 16.71 -9.72
CA ARG A 65 -15.45 18.12 -9.37
C ARG A 65 -15.74 18.99 -10.58
N ARG A 66 -15.32 18.56 -11.78
CA ARG A 66 -15.58 19.25 -13.04
C ARG A 66 -17.00 18.97 -13.53
N GLU A 67 -17.40 17.71 -13.55
CA GLU A 67 -18.75 17.29 -13.93
C GLU A 67 -19.79 17.63 -12.87
N ARG A 68 -19.35 17.82 -11.62
CA ARG A 68 -20.20 18.05 -10.43
C ARG A 68 -21.22 16.93 -10.25
N ASP A 69 -20.81 15.71 -10.56
CA ASP A 69 -21.60 14.56 -10.18
C ASP A 69 -21.54 14.39 -8.65
N ASN A 70 -22.52 13.68 -8.07
CA ASN A 70 -22.59 13.47 -6.62
C ASN A 70 -22.52 11.97 -6.37
N VAL A 71 -21.31 11.41 -6.45
CA VAL A 71 -21.08 9.97 -6.38
C VAL A 71 -20.49 9.60 -5.02
N MET A 72 -21.29 8.90 -4.22
CA MET A 72 -20.89 8.31 -2.95
C MET A 72 -20.72 6.79 -3.13
N LYS A 73 -19.55 6.25 -2.79
CA LYS A 73 -19.30 4.80 -2.76
C LYS A 73 -19.06 4.31 -1.34
N PHE A 74 -19.44 3.06 -1.07
CA PHE A 74 -19.08 2.38 0.17
C PHE A 74 -17.81 1.58 -0.08
N ILE A 75 -16.73 1.95 0.60
CA ILE A 75 -15.43 1.28 0.46
C ILE A 75 -15.41 0.10 1.42
N ASN A 76 -15.34 -1.12 0.89
CA ASN A 76 -15.26 -2.34 1.69
C ASN A 76 -13.80 -2.62 2.10
N LEU A 77 -13.55 -2.81 3.41
CA LEU A 77 -12.22 -3.14 3.93
C LEU A 77 -11.91 -4.65 3.88
N GLY A 78 -12.86 -5.46 3.42
CA GLY A 78 -12.75 -6.93 3.38
C GLY A 78 -12.69 -7.53 4.77
N ASP A 79 -11.94 -8.62 4.93
CA ASP A 79 -11.76 -9.33 6.21
C ASP A 79 -11.11 -8.42 7.27
N VAL A 80 -11.88 -8.07 8.29
CA VAL A 80 -11.45 -7.23 9.42
C VAL A 80 -11.34 -8.04 10.71
N GLU A 81 -12.25 -8.97 10.94
CA GLU A 81 -12.28 -9.77 12.16
C GLU A 81 -12.83 -11.17 11.87
N THR A 82 -12.35 -12.18 12.59
CA THR A 82 -12.84 -13.55 12.44
C THR A 82 -13.49 -14.02 13.73
N LEU A 83 -14.78 -14.33 13.67
CA LEU A 83 -15.53 -14.90 14.76
C LEU A 83 -15.57 -16.42 14.64
N TYR A 84 -15.43 -17.10 15.78
CA TYR A 84 -15.51 -18.54 15.88
C TYR A 84 -16.77 -18.91 16.65
N ALA A 85 -17.65 -19.68 16.01
CA ALA A 85 -18.85 -20.26 16.61
C ALA A 85 -18.58 -21.72 16.97
N GLU A 86 -18.63 -22.00 18.26
CA GLU A 86 -18.46 -23.35 18.80
C GLU A 86 -19.83 -24.01 18.98
N PRO A 87 -20.02 -25.27 18.54
CA PRO A 87 -21.25 -26.01 18.78
C PRO A 87 -21.37 -26.33 20.28
N THR A 88 -22.55 -26.10 20.86
CA THR A 88 -22.80 -26.40 22.27
C THR A 88 -23.12 -27.87 22.53
N GLY A 89 -23.35 -28.66 21.48
CA GLY A 89 -23.85 -30.03 21.55
C GLY A 89 -25.36 -30.14 21.79
N GLU A 90 -26.06 -29.02 21.90
CA GLU A 90 -27.52 -28.95 22.11
C GLU A 90 -28.27 -28.38 20.89
N GLY A 91 -27.65 -28.36 19.71
CA GLY A 91 -28.23 -27.79 18.48
C GLY A 91 -28.08 -26.27 18.37
N TYR A 92 -27.09 -25.67 19.07
CA TYR A 92 -26.82 -24.24 19.08
C TYR A 92 -25.34 -23.97 18.87
N TYR A 93 -25.04 -22.81 18.30
CA TYR A 93 -23.71 -22.21 18.29
C TYR A 93 -23.59 -21.11 19.34
N THR A 94 -22.40 -20.99 19.93
CA THR A 94 -22.00 -19.85 20.75
C THR A 94 -20.77 -19.18 20.16
N VAL A 95 -20.83 -17.86 20.04
CA VAL A 95 -19.74 -17.02 19.53
C VAL A 95 -19.35 -16.00 20.60
N GLU A 96 -18.06 -15.90 20.89
CA GLU A 96 -17.51 -14.75 21.62
C GLU A 96 -17.36 -13.56 20.67
N LEU A 97 -17.98 -12.46 21.04
CA LEU A 97 -18.00 -11.22 20.27
C LEU A 97 -16.96 -10.26 20.84
N PRO A 98 -16.14 -9.65 19.98
CA PRO A 98 -15.24 -8.60 20.42
C PRO A 98 -16.03 -7.39 20.95
N ASP A 99 -15.31 -6.53 21.66
CA ASP A 99 -15.80 -5.21 21.99
C ASP A 99 -15.79 -4.28 20.78
N ARG A 100 -16.63 -3.24 20.81
CA ARG A 100 -16.72 -2.26 19.72
C ARG A 100 -15.38 -1.59 19.41
N SER A 101 -14.56 -1.37 20.44
CA SER A 101 -13.22 -0.79 20.29
C SER A 101 -12.26 -1.72 19.57
N GLU A 102 -12.33 -3.03 19.84
CA GLU A 102 -11.47 -4.02 19.20
C GLU A 102 -11.77 -4.08 17.71
N LEU A 103 -13.04 -4.28 17.33
CA LEU A 103 -13.43 -4.29 15.92
C LEU A 103 -13.06 -2.97 15.20
N LYS A 104 -13.18 -1.83 15.88
CA LYS A 104 -12.75 -0.54 15.33
C LYS A 104 -11.24 -0.49 15.09
N ASN A 105 -10.44 -1.01 16.02
CA ASN A 105 -8.98 -1.07 15.88
C ASN A 105 -8.60 -2.01 14.73
N SER A 106 -9.18 -3.22 14.65
CA SER A 106 -8.96 -4.15 13.54
C SER A 106 -9.31 -3.50 12.19
N ALA A 107 -10.41 -2.73 12.13
CA ALA A 107 -10.78 -2.00 10.91
C ALA A 107 -9.77 -0.90 10.55
N GLN A 108 -9.22 -0.19 11.54
CA GLN A 108 -8.19 0.83 11.34
C GLN A 108 -6.86 0.23 10.88
N GLU A 109 -6.46 -0.90 11.45
CA GLU A 109 -5.29 -1.66 11.03
C GLU A 109 -5.44 -2.14 9.59
N ARG A 110 -6.57 -2.78 9.26
CA ARG A 110 -6.87 -3.25 7.91
C ARG A 110 -6.88 -2.11 6.89
N ARG A 111 -7.43 -0.96 7.25
CA ARG A 111 -7.38 0.25 6.42
C ARG A 111 -5.94 0.71 6.19
N SER A 112 -5.11 0.70 7.22
CA SER A 112 -3.70 1.10 7.13
C SER A 112 -2.90 0.15 6.24
N GLU A 113 -3.20 -1.15 6.27
CA GLU A 113 -2.63 -2.13 5.34
C GLU A 113 -3.00 -1.82 3.88
N ILE A 114 -4.28 -1.56 3.59
CA ILE A 114 -4.76 -1.23 2.24
C ILE A 114 -4.08 0.06 1.73
N ILE A 115 -3.99 1.09 2.57
CA ILE A 115 -3.28 2.33 2.21
C ILE A 115 -1.78 2.07 2.01
N GLY A 116 -1.15 1.25 2.85
CA GLY A 116 0.25 0.85 2.67
C GLY A 116 0.50 0.09 1.37
N GLN A 117 -0.41 -0.80 0.97
CA GLN A 117 -0.36 -1.50 -0.32
C GLN A 117 -0.52 -0.53 -1.49
N LEU A 118 -1.39 0.46 -1.36
CA LEU A 118 -1.57 1.50 -2.36
C LEU A 118 -0.33 2.40 -2.47
N ASP A 119 0.25 2.82 -1.35
CA ASP A 119 1.50 3.61 -1.30
C ASP A 119 2.64 2.84 -1.96
N TRP A 120 2.78 1.55 -1.68
CA TRP A 120 3.76 0.67 -2.33
C TRP A 120 3.52 0.55 -3.85
N SER A 121 2.29 0.24 -4.26
CA SER A 121 1.94 0.05 -5.68
C SER A 121 2.17 1.34 -6.47
N THR A 122 1.86 2.47 -5.86
CA THR A 122 2.07 3.81 -6.45
C THR A 122 3.53 4.16 -6.51
N ALA A 123 4.28 3.94 -5.43
CA ALA A 123 5.73 4.12 -5.44
C ALA A 123 6.37 3.36 -6.59
N LYS A 124 6.06 2.07 -6.72
CA LYS A 124 6.54 1.23 -7.81
C LYS A 124 6.13 1.74 -9.20
N ALA A 125 4.91 2.23 -9.36
CA ALA A 125 4.40 2.73 -10.63
C ALA A 125 5.05 4.06 -11.05
N ILE A 126 5.34 4.96 -10.10
CA ILE A 126 5.79 6.33 -10.40
C ILE A 126 7.29 6.52 -10.21
N TYR A 127 8.00 5.50 -9.70
CA TYR A 127 9.36 5.69 -9.22
C TYR A 127 10.32 6.22 -10.30
N ASP A 128 10.25 5.64 -11.50
CA ASP A 128 11.10 6.01 -12.63
C ASP A 128 10.94 7.49 -13.04
N ASP A 129 9.79 8.07 -12.74
CA ASP A 129 9.47 9.47 -12.97
C ASP A 129 9.90 10.34 -11.79
N VAL A 130 9.49 10.01 -10.56
CA VAL A 130 9.83 10.81 -9.37
C VAL A 130 11.32 10.73 -9.02
N TYR A 131 12.04 9.71 -9.50
CA TYR A 131 13.50 9.64 -9.43
C TYR A 131 14.15 10.86 -10.06
N GLN A 132 13.53 11.52 -11.04
CA GLN A 132 14.09 12.72 -11.68
C GLN A 132 14.08 13.93 -10.73
N LEU A 133 13.29 13.90 -9.67
CA LEU A 133 13.20 14.98 -8.68
C LEU A 133 14.44 14.99 -7.78
N ASN A 134 15.11 16.14 -7.70
CA ASN A 134 16.31 16.34 -6.87
C ASN A 134 16.17 15.84 -5.42
N PRO A 135 15.05 16.08 -4.69
CA PRO A 135 14.91 15.56 -3.33
C PRO A 135 14.96 14.02 -3.24
N VAL A 136 14.44 13.31 -4.25
CA VAL A 136 14.47 11.83 -4.30
C VAL A 136 15.88 11.35 -4.62
N ARG A 137 16.52 11.92 -5.65
CA ARG A 137 17.92 11.60 -6.00
C ARG A 137 18.87 11.82 -4.83
N ASN A 138 18.73 12.95 -4.14
CA ASN A 138 19.59 13.31 -3.02
C ASN A 138 19.50 12.29 -1.88
N GLN A 139 18.30 11.79 -1.58
CA GLN A 139 18.13 10.82 -0.52
C GLN A 139 18.68 9.43 -0.90
N LEU A 140 18.62 9.08 -2.19
CA LEU A 140 19.14 7.80 -2.70
C LEU A 140 20.61 7.88 -3.12
N ASN A 141 21.25 9.04 -3.02
CA ASN A 141 22.58 9.28 -3.56
C ASN A 141 23.62 8.28 -3.04
N SER A 142 23.54 7.86 -1.78
CA SER A 142 24.45 6.85 -1.22
C SER A 142 24.30 5.50 -1.93
N LEU A 143 23.07 5.04 -2.16
CA LEU A 143 22.81 3.79 -2.89
C LEU A 143 23.25 3.89 -4.35
N ILE A 144 22.95 5.02 -5.00
CA ILE A 144 23.36 5.32 -6.38
C ILE A 144 24.88 5.29 -6.52
N GLN A 145 25.61 5.87 -5.57
CA GLN A 145 27.07 5.88 -5.57
C GLN A 145 27.65 4.49 -5.46
N ILE A 146 27.13 3.64 -4.57
CA ILE A 146 27.57 2.24 -4.44
C ILE A 146 27.37 1.50 -5.77
N ILE A 147 26.21 1.65 -6.39
CA ILE A 147 25.89 1.04 -7.70
C ILE A 147 26.88 1.51 -8.78
N ARG A 148 27.13 2.82 -8.87
CA ARG A 148 28.11 3.40 -9.80
C ARG A 148 29.51 2.85 -9.60
N TRP A 149 29.95 2.75 -8.35
CA TRP A 149 31.30 2.28 -8.04
C TRP A 149 31.45 0.79 -8.36
N LEU A 150 30.48 -0.04 -7.99
CA LEU A 150 30.49 -1.47 -8.29
C LEU A 150 30.35 -1.77 -9.78
N HIS A 151 29.68 -0.92 -10.55
CA HIS A 151 29.63 -1.05 -12.00
C HIS A 151 31.00 -0.77 -12.65
N ARG A 152 31.73 0.22 -12.13
CA ARG A 152 33.06 0.60 -12.65
C ARG A 152 34.19 -0.30 -12.12
N GLU A 153 34.07 -0.75 -10.89
CA GLU A 153 35.05 -1.55 -10.15
C GLU A 153 34.29 -2.70 -9.46
N PRO A 154 34.21 -3.89 -10.07
CA PRO A 154 33.32 -4.99 -9.64
C PRO A 154 33.73 -5.68 -8.33
N GLU A 155 34.76 -5.15 -7.66
CA GLU A 155 35.19 -5.60 -6.34
C GLU A 155 35.75 -4.39 -5.57
N LEU A 156 35.15 -4.08 -4.43
CA LEU A 156 35.59 -2.99 -3.54
C LEU A 156 35.70 -3.52 -2.12
N SER A 157 36.62 -2.95 -1.32
CA SER A 157 36.57 -3.18 0.12
C SER A 157 35.46 -2.35 0.77
N VAL A 158 34.85 -2.89 1.83
CA VAL A 158 33.81 -2.17 2.59
C VAL A 158 34.40 -0.93 3.25
N GLU A 159 35.62 -1.02 3.80
CA GLU A 159 36.35 0.14 4.32
C GLU A 159 36.48 1.28 3.28
N ARG A 160 36.74 0.95 2.01
CA ARG A 160 36.85 1.95 0.95
C ARG A 160 35.49 2.59 0.64
N VAL A 161 34.40 1.82 0.70
CA VAL A 161 33.03 2.38 0.55
C VAL A 161 32.73 3.34 1.70
N ASP A 162 32.99 2.92 2.95
CA ASP A 162 32.80 3.72 4.16
C ASP A 162 33.58 5.06 4.08
N ASP A 163 34.85 5.00 3.69
CA ASP A 163 35.75 6.16 3.56
C ASP A 163 35.28 7.17 2.50
N ILE A 164 34.78 6.69 1.36
CA ILE A 164 34.37 7.55 0.25
C ILE A 164 32.99 8.18 0.53
N GLN A 165 32.04 7.42 1.07
CA GLN A 165 30.71 7.96 1.39
C GLN A 165 30.73 8.95 2.56
N ARG A 166 31.69 8.82 3.48
CA ARG A 166 31.80 9.64 4.70
C ARG A 166 30.50 9.62 5.52
N THR A 167 29.86 8.45 5.58
CA THR A 167 28.64 8.21 6.34
C THR A 167 28.78 6.93 7.17
N ASP A 168 28.25 6.96 8.39
CA ASP A 168 28.23 5.80 9.29
C ASP A 168 27.24 4.71 8.83
N ASN A 169 26.38 5.02 7.85
CA ASN A 169 25.31 4.14 7.37
C ASN A 169 25.72 3.26 6.18
N SER A 170 26.94 3.41 5.66
CA SER A 170 27.45 2.70 4.49
C SER A 170 27.28 1.18 4.60
N ARG A 171 27.61 0.60 5.76
CA ARG A 171 27.42 -0.82 6.04
C ARG A 171 25.95 -1.25 6.08
N GLU A 172 25.06 -0.38 6.55
CA GLU A 172 23.62 -0.65 6.56
C GLU A 172 23.06 -0.65 5.13
N TYR A 173 23.48 0.31 4.30
CA TYR A 173 23.16 0.31 2.87
C TYR A 173 23.62 -0.98 2.18
N LEU A 174 24.86 -1.41 2.41
CA LEU A 174 25.40 -2.64 1.84
C LEU A 174 24.65 -3.89 2.30
N ARG A 175 24.27 -3.97 3.58
CA ARG A 175 23.46 -5.08 4.11
C ARG A 175 22.08 -5.14 3.48
N VAL A 176 21.37 -4.01 3.39
CA VAL A 176 20.06 -3.96 2.74
C VAL A 176 20.18 -4.35 1.26
N MET A 177 21.18 -3.83 0.55
CA MET A 177 21.42 -4.21 -0.85
C MET A 177 21.78 -5.69 -0.99
N HIS A 178 22.51 -6.27 -0.03
CA HIS A 178 22.86 -7.68 0.00
C HIS A 178 21.64 -8.57 0.20
N ASP A 179 20.82 -8.25 1.20
CA ASP A 179 19.60 -9.00 1.52
C ASP A 179 18.60 -8.96 0.36
N LEU A 180 18.59 -7.86 -0.40
CA LEU A 180 17.80 -7.72 -1.62
C LEU A 180 18.45 -8.38 -2.84
N GLY A 181 19.69 -8.88 -2.75
CA GLY A 181 20.41 -9.60 -3.82
C GLY A 181 21.06 -8.70 -4.88
N PHE A 182 21.20 -7.41 -4.60
CA PHE A 182 21.86 -6.43 -5.49
C PHE A 182 23.37 -6.44 -5.33
N VAL A 183 23.89 -6.75 -4.15
CA VAL A 183 25.32 -6.92 -3.91
C VAL A 183 25.60 -8.25 -3.19
N ASN A 184 26.81 -8.76 -3.33
CA ASN A 184 27.33 -9.84 -2.51
C ASN A 184 28.28 -9.21 -1.48
N LEU A 185 27.96 -9.32 -0.20
CA LEU A 185 28.74 -8.78 0.90
C LEU A 185 29.46 -9.92 1.61
N ASP A 186 30.79 -9.91 1.54
CA ASP A 186 31.66 -10.81 2.29
C ASP A 186 32.19 -10.06 3.51
N GLU A 187 31.49 -10.19 4.64
CA GLU A 187 31.89 -9.53 5.90
C GLU A 187 33.21 -10.08 6.46
N GLU A 188 33.60 -11.33 6.14
CA GLU A 188 34.84 -11.93 6.64
C GLU A 188 36.08 -11.34 5.95
N ASN A 189 35.98 -11.11 4.63
CA ASN A 189 37.07 -10.56 3.83
C ASN A 189 36.96 -9.03 3.63
N ASP A 190 35.93 -8.38 4.19
CA ASP A 190 35.63 -6.95 4.03
C ASP A 190 35.49 -6.54 2.55
N ILE A 191 34.83 -7.37 1.74
CA ILE A 191 34.68 -7.18 0.29
C ILE A 191 33.20 -7.08 -0.09
N VAL A 192 32.89 -6.21 -1.05
CA VAL A 192 31.60 -6.14 -1.72
C VAL A 192 31.76 -6.29 -3.23
N LYS A 193 30.83 -7.04 -3.85
CA LYS A 193 30.75 -7.29 -5.30
C LYS A 193 29.33 -7.07 -5.82
N PRO A 194 29.12 -6.85 -7.13
CA PRO A 194 27.80 -6.96 -7.73
C PRO A 194 27.13 -8.29 -7.37
N GLY A 195 25.82 -8.23 -7.10
CA GLY A 195 24.94 -9.38 -6.93
C GLY A 195 24.21 -9.71 -8.22
N GLY A 196 23.53 -10.86 -8.25
CA GLY A 196 22.88 -11.37 -9.46
C GLY A 196 21.82 -10.42 -10.04
N LYS A 197 21.18 -9.57 -9.22
CA LYS A 197 20.22 -8.57 -9.73
C LYS A 197 20.90 -7.40 -10.44
N MET A 198 22.08 -6.98 -10.00
CA MET A 198 22.87 -5.96 -10.70
C MET A 198 23.42 -6.50 -12.01
N GLU A 199 24.00 -7.71 -11.98
CA GLU A 199 24.52 -8.38 -13.19
C GLU A 199 23.40 -8.63 -14.22
N GLY A 200 22.21 -9.04 -13.76
CA GLY A 200 21.06 -9.22 -14.62
C GLY A 200 20.50 -7.92 -15.22
N ALA A 201 20.63 -6.80 -14.52
CA ALA A 201 20.29 -5.48 -15.05
C ALA A 201 21.31 -5.03 -16.12
N GLU A 202 22.60 -5.27 -15.87
CA GLU A 202 23.68 -4.96 -16.81
C GLU A 202 23.52 -5.71 -18.12
N ALA A 203 23.20 -7.02 -18.07
CA ALA A 203 22.94 -7.82 -19.26
C ALA A 203 21.78 -7.26 -20.12
N LYS A 204 20.70 -6.79 -19.48
CA LYS A 204 19.57 -6.15 -20.18
C LYS A 204 19.94 -4.82 -20.84
N VAL A 205 20.80 -4.03 -20.19
CA VAL A 205 21.29 -2.76 -20.73
C VAL A 205 22.22 -3.01 -21.93
N ILE A 206 23.07 -4.03 -21.87
CA ILE A 206 23.96 -4.40 -22.99
C ILE A 206 23.19 -4.93 -24.21
N GLU A 207 22.08 -5.64 -24.00
CA GLU A 207 21.24 -6.15 -25.08
C GLU A 207 20.46 -5.05 -25.83
N ASP A 208 20.26 -3.88 -25.22
CA ASP A 208 19.60 -2.73 -25.82
C ASP A 208 20.65 -1.66 -26.16
N GLU A 209 21.14 -1.67 -27.41
CA GLU A 209 22.26 -0.83 -27.93
C GLU A 209 22.05 0.71 -27.78
N ASN A 210 20.95 1.17 -27.17
CA ASN A 210 20.57 2.58 -27.01
C ASN A 210 20.57 3.11 -25.56
N LEU A 211 20.94 2.31 -24.55
CA LEU A 211 20.88 2.74 -23.14
C LEU A 211 22.23 3.29 -22.63
N ASP A 212 22.21 4.49 -22.02
CA ASP A 212 23.37 5.21 -21.44
C ASP A 212 23.72 4.69 -20.02
N GLU A 213 24.85 5.11 -19.43
CA GLU A 213 25.25 4.79 -18.04
C GLU A 213 24.17 5.26 -17.04
N ASP A 214 23.50 6.37 -17.34
CA ASP A 214 22.35 6.87 -16.57
C ASP A 214 21.13 5.93 -16.62
N ASP A 215 20.97 5.15 -17.68
CA ASP A 215 19.88 4.17 -17.83
C ASP A 215 20.13 2.91 -17.00
N PHE A 216 21.39 2.46 -16.87
CA PHE A 216 21.74 1.36 -15.97
C PHE A 216 21.38 1.68 -14.52
N GLU A 217 21.77 2.86 -14.04
CA GLU A 217 21.46 3.29 -12.68
C GLU A 217 19.96 3.38 -12.43
N LYS A 218 19.23 3.96 -13.38
CA LYS A 218 17.77 4.09 -13.29
C LYS A 218 17.13 2.70 -13.18
N VAL A 219 17.53 1.75 -14.00
CA VAL A 219 17.02 0.37 -13.98
C VAL A 219 17.34 -0.32 -12.66
N VAL A 220 18.59 -0.26 -12.18
CA VAL A 220 18.99 -0.93 -10.94
C VAL A 220 18.27 -0.32 -9.74
N ILE A 221 18.19 1.01 -9.64
CA ILE A 221 17.51 1.69 -8.53
C ILE A 221 16.00 1.44 -8.59
N GLY A 222 15.39 1.46 -9.78
CA GLY A 222 13.97 1.14 -9.95
C GLY A 222 13.64 -0.26 -9.46
N HIS A 223 14.46 -1.26 -9.81
CA HIS A 223 14.34 -2.61 -9.25
C HIS A 223 14.59 -2.66 -7.73
N LEU A 224 15.60 -1.95 -7.23
CA LEU A 224 15.90 -1.89 -5.80
C LEU A 224 14.71 -1.38 -5.00
N ILE A 225 14.00 -0.39 -5.53
CA ILE A 225 12.82 0.20 -4.86
C ILE A 225 11.60 -0.68 -5.01
N LYS A 226 11.39 -1.27 -6.19
CA LYS A 226 10.31 -2.24 -6.40
C LYS A 226 10.41 -3.44 -5.45
N ASP A 227 11.62 -3.97 -5.26
CA ASP A 227 11.85 -5.15 -4.42
C ASP A 227 12.02 -4.80 -2.94
N GLY A 228 12.54 -3.61 -2.65
CA GLY A 228 12.99 -3.21 -1.32
C GLY A 228 12.19 -2.09 -0.66
N TYR A 229 11.11 -1.58 -1.26
CA TYR A 229 10.41 -0.37 -0.81
C TYR A 229 10.23 -0.24 0.72
N ASN A 230 9.63 -1.25 1.36
CA ASN A 230 9.39 -1.21 2.81
C ASN A 230 10.70 -1.21 3.60
N VAL A 231 11.69 -2.01 3.19
CA VAL A 231 13.00 -2.08 3.85
C VAL A 231 13.77 -0.76 3.68
N LEU A 232 13.80 -0.21 2.47
CA LEU A 232 14.41 1.09 2.16
C LEU A 232 13.74 2.22 2.94
N ARG A 233 12.41 2.20 3.07
CA ARG A 233 11.65 3.19 3.83
C ARG A 233 11.91 3.08 5.33
N ASP A 234 11.78 1.88 5.89
CA ASP A 234 11.72 1.66 7.33
C ASP A 234 13.09 1.51 7.98
N GLN A 235 14.04 0.84 7.32
CA GLN A 235 15.38 0.61 7.87
C GLN A 235 16.33 1.76 7.51
N LEU A 236 16.31 2.24 6.27
CA LEU A 236 17.22 3.30 5.82
C LEU A 236 16.64 4.72 5.97
N ASP A 237 15.46 4.87 6.58
CA ASP A 237 14.72 6.12 6.76
C ASP A 237 14.58 6.93 5.45
N LEU A 238 14.40 6.24 4.31
CA LEU A 238 14.29 6.87 2.99
C LEU A 238 12.87 7.44 2.76
N ARG A 239 12.47 8.39 3.61
CA ARG A 239 11.11 8.97 3.69
C ARG A 239 10.57 9.54 2.38
N MET A 240 11.42 10.03 1.47
CA MET A 240 10.98 10.55 0.16
C MET A 240 10.36 9.47 -0.72
N LEU A 241 10.70 8.20 -0.49
CA LEU A 241 10.04 7.07 -1.15
C LEU A 241 8.55 7.01 -0.82
N ASN A 242 8.14 7.43 0.38
CA ASN A 242 6.72 7.51 0.75
C ASN A 242 6.12 8.90 0.50
N HIS A 243 6.96 9.94 0.43
CA HIS A 243 6.49 11.32 0.37
C HIS A 243 5.67 11.57 -0.90
N PHE A 244 6.22 11.36 -2.09
CA PHE A 244 5.53 11.64 -3.36
C PHE A 244 4.36 10.69 -3.67
N PRO A 245 4.48 9.36 -3.44
CA PRO A 245 3.35 8.44 -3.63
C PRO A 245 2.12 8.82 -2.83
N LYS A 246 2.28 9.29 -1.58
CA LYS A 246 1.15 9.79 -0.78
C LYS A 246 0.38 10.92 -1.46
N TYR A 247 1.09 11.92 -2.02
CA TYR A 247 0.42 13.03 -2.73
C TYR A 247 -0.20 12.56 -4.05
N ALA A 248 0.44 11.65 -4.79
CA ALA A 248 -0.17 11.03 -5.95
C ALA A 248 -1.43 10.23 -5.57
N ASN A 249 -1.41 9.54 -4.43
CA ASN A 249 -2.54 8.75 -3.94
C ASN A 249 -3.70 9.59 -3.42
N SER A 250 -3.47 10.85 -3.04
CA SER A 250 -4.57 11.79 -2.82
C SER A 250 -5.49 11.90 -4.03
N PHE A 251 -4.97 11.65 -5.23
CA PHE A 251 -5.72 11.49 -6.47
C PHE A 251 -6.06 10.02 -6.78
N TYR A 252 -5.04 9.16 -6.94
CA TYR A 252 -5.20 7.82 -7.49
C TYR A 252 -6.09 6.91 -6.63
N TYR A 253 -6.18 7.17 -5.33
CA TYR A 253 -7.12 6.44 -4.49
C TYR A 253 -8.57 6.65 -4.93
N THR A 254 -8.99 7.90 -5.17
CA THR A 254 -10.34 8.19 -5.66
C THR A 254 -10.53 7.66 -7.07
N ALA A 255 -9.53 7.79 -7.95
CA ALA A 255 -9.58 7.25 -9.31
C ALA A 255 -9.85 5.73 -9.32
N LEU A 256 -9.11 4.96 -8.51
CA LEU A 256 -9.29 3.51 -8.38
C LEU A 256 -10.68 3.15 -7.84
N GLN A 257 -11.16 3.88 -6.84
CA GLN A 257 -12.52 3.64 -6.31
C GLN A 257 -13.59 3.97 -7.34
N ARG A 258 -13.38 4.98 -8.19
CA ARG A 258 -14.29 5.32 -9.28
C ARG A 258 -14.21 4.32 -10.43
N GLY A 259 -13.06 3.69 -10.62
CA GLY A 259 -12.77 2.75 -11.70
C GLY A 259 -12.31 3.44 -12.99
N THR A 260 -11.83 4.69 -12.91
CA THR A 260 -11.33 5.46 -14.06
C THR A 260 -10.23 6.43 -13.62
N HIS A 261 -9.26 6.68 -14.50
CA HIS A 261 -8.21 7.68 -14.32
C HIS A 261 -8.65 9.11 -14.71
N GLU A 262 -9.76 9.25 -15.44
CA GLU A 262 -10.24 10.52 -16.00
C GLU A 262 -11.07 11.36 -14.99
N VAL A 263 -11.00 11.04 -13.70
CA VAL A 263 -11.68 11.83 -12.68
C VAL A 263 -10.97 13.16 -12.48
N HIS A 264 -11.72 14.24 -12.30
CA HIS A 264 -11.19 15.57 -12.04
C HIS A 264 -11.37 15.93 -10.58
N LEU A 265 -10.27 16.13 -9.86
CA LEU A 265 -10.29 16.54 -8.46
C LEU A 265 -9.70 17.94 -8.30
N ASP A 266 -10.34 18.77 -7.48
CA ASP A 266 -9.79 20.05 -7.06
C ASP A 266 -8.92 19.89 -5.81
N ASN A 267 -8.17 20.94 -5.46
CA ASN A 267 -7.29 20.91 -4.28
C ASN A 267 -8.05 20.62 -2.98
N THR A 268 -9.32 21.01 -2.87
CA THR A 268 -10.14 20.71 -1.69
C THR A 268 -10.35 19.20 -1.53
N ALA A 269 -10.75 18.51 -2.60
CA ALA A 269 -10.93 17.06 -2.57
C ALA A 269 -9.63 16.31 -2.27
N LEU A 270 -8.51 16.77 -2.81
CA LEU A 270 -7.19 16.16 -2.57
C LEU A 270 -6.75 16.33 -1.10
N ILE A 271 -6.97 17.52 -0.50
CA ILE A 271 -6.70 17.75 0.94
C ILE A 271 -7.60 16.87 1.81
N GLU A 272 -8.89 16.77 1.48
CA GLU A 272 -9.82 15.89 2.21
C GLU A 272 -9.38 14.44 2.17
N ASN A 273 -8.88 13.97 1.03
CA ASN A 273 -8.30 12.63 0.89
C ASN A 273 -7.04 12.45 1.75
N LEU A 274 -6.10 13.40 1.73
CA LEU A 274 -4.90 13.37 2.57
C LEU A 274 -5.22 13.32 4.06
N SER A 275 -6.16 14.17 4.50
CA SER A 275 -6.60 14.23 5.89
C SER A 275 -7.33 12.95 6.31
N ARG A 276 -8.25 12.47 5.47
CA ARG A 276 -9.08 11.31 5.82
C ARG A 276 -8.29 10.01 5.82
N GLU A 277 -7.50 9.76 4.78
CA GLU A 277 -6.86 8.45 4.55
C GLU A 277 -5.47 8.37 5.18
N TRP A 278 -4.67 9.44 5.10
CA TRP A 278 -3.31 9.48 5.67
C TRP A 278 -3.22 10.22 7.00
N GLY A 279 -4.31 10.85 7.48
CA GLY A 279 -4.29 11.61 8.73
C GLY A 279 -3.50 12.92 8.65
N GLU A 280 -3.27 13.43 7.44
CA GLU A 280 -2.37 14.56 7.17
C GLU A 280 -3.16 15.86 6.98
N ASP A 281 -2.87 16.86 7.82
CA ASP A 281 -3.37 18.22 7.63
C ASP A 281 -2.35 19.01 6.82
N VAL A 282 -2.68 19.28 5.55
CA VAL A 282 -1.76 19.83 4.55
C VAL A 282 -2.23 21.20 4.11
N ASP A 283 -1.32 22.18 4.16
CA ASP A 283 -1.59 23.51 3.63
C ASP A 283 -1.78 23.48 2.10
N PRO A 284 -2.75 24.24 1.54
CA PRO A 284 -2.99 24.27 0.09
C PRO A 284 -1.77 24.64 -0.75
N LEU A 285 -0.90 25.53 -0.28
CA LEU A 285 0.33 25.89 -1.01
C LEU A 285 1.33 24.73 -1.00
N GLN A 286 1.42 24.01 0.11
CA GLN A 286 2.26 22.82 0.19
C GLN A 286 1.74 21.73 -0.74
N LEU A 287 0.42 21.51 -0.78
CA LEU A 287 -0.17 20.55 -1.72
C LEU A 287 0.18 20.94 -3.16
N GLU A 288 -0.06 22.20 -3.53
CA GLU A 288 0.20 22.72 -4.88
C GLU A 288 1.67 22.53 -5.30
N ASP A 289 2.62 22.83 -4.41
CA ASP A 289 4.05 22.61 -4.64
C ASP A 289 4.41 21.13 -4.93
N LYS A 290 3.66 20.19 -4.34
CA LYS A 290 3.88 18.75 -4.57
C LYS A 290 3.21 18.28 -5.84
N LEU A 291 1.99 18.73 -6.10
CA LEU A 291 1.27 18.41 -7.34
C LEU A 291 2.03 18.95 -8.56
N ASN A 292 2.59 20.16 -8.50
CA ASN A 292 3.37 20.73 -9.59
C ASN A 292 4.61 19.89 -9.92
N LYS A 293 5.26 19.30 -8.91
CA LYS A 293 6.40 18.39 -9.12
C LYS A 293 5.96 17.06 -9.72
N LEU A 294 4.82 16.53 -9.26
CA LEU A 294 4.25 15.29 -9.82
C LEU A 294 3.81 15.49 -11.27
N GLU A 295 3.25 16.66 -11.60
CA GLU A 295 2.92 17.04 -12.97
C GLU A 295 4.17 17.21 -13.84
N GLU A 296 5.21 17.87 -13.33
CA GLU A 296 6.48 18.09 -14.04
C GLU A 296 7.13 16.77 -14.48
N VAL A 297 7.13 15.76 -13.61
CA VAL A 297 7.64 14.42 -13.95
C VAL A 297 6.58 13.52 -14.60
N GLY A 298 5.38 14.03 -14.83
CA GLY A 298 4.34 13.31 -15.56
C GLY A 298 3.71 12.15 -14.80
N VAL A 299 3.56 12.26 -13.48
CA VAL A 299 2.82 11.30 -12.65
C VAL A 299 1.32 11.60 -12.61
N ILE A 300 0.96 12.87 -12.76
CA ILE A 300 -0.42 13.37 -12.86
C ILE A 300 -0.49 14.39 -13.99
N GLU A 301 -1.70 14.79 -14.35
CA GLU A 301 -1.96 15.85 -15.32
C GLU A 301 -2.87 16.92 -14.72
N ARG A 302 -2.81 18.13 -15.28
CA ARG A 302 -3.71 19.23 -14.90
C ARG A 302 -4.55 19.70 -16.06
N GLU A 303 -5.83 19.94 -15.76
CA GLU A 303 -6.78 20.59 -16.66
C GLU A 303 -7.39 21.80 -15.94
N GLY A 304 -6.76 22.96 -16.10
CA GLY A 304 -7.16 24.17 -15.39
C GLY A 304 -6.88 24.06 -13.90
N GLU A 305 -7.93 24.11 -13.07
CA GLU A 305 -7.82 23.97 -11.61
C GLU A 305 -7.91 22.52 -11.12
N TYR A 306 -8.14 21.57 -12.03
CA TYR A 306 -8.35 20.17 -11.71
C TYR A 306 -7.10 19.32 -11.96
N VAL A 307 -6.91 18.32 -11.12
CA VAL A 307 -5.95 17.23 -11.30
C VAL A 307 -6.67 16.02 -11.89
N THR A 308 -6.05 15.40 -12.89
CA THR A 308 -6.45 14.12 -13.49
C THR A 308 -5.25 13.16 -13.52
N GLY A 309 -5.52 11.88 -13.80
CA GLY A 309 -4.52 10.82 -13.75
C GLY A 309 -4.00 10.44 -15.12
N LYS A 310 -2.78 9.90 -15.17
CA LYS A 310 -2.30 9.23 -16.37
C LYS A 310 -2.74 7.77 -16.41
N GLU A 311 -3.07 7.31 -17.62
CA GLU A 311 -3.59 5.96 -17.84
C GLU A 311 -2.57 4.86 -17.48
N ASP A 312 -1.29 5.07 -17.82
CA ASP A 312 -0.21 4.11 -17.57
C ASP A 312 0.06 3.93 -16.07
N VAL A 313 0.16 5.04 -15.33
CA VAL A 313 0.30 5.02 -13.87
C VAL A 313 -0.92 4.38 -13.23
N TYR A 314 -2.14 4.80 -13.60
CA TYR A 314 -3.38 4.20 -13.10
C TYR A 314 -3.42 2.69 -13.34
N THR A 315 -3.10 2.25 -14.55
CA THR A 315 -3.11 0.84 -14.94
C THR A 315 -2.10 0.03 -14.13
N SER A 316 -0.88 0.56 -13.97
CA SER A 316 0.15 -0.08 -13.14
C SER A 316 -0.31 -0.24 -11.69
N ILE A 317 -0.86 0.81 -11.09
CA ILE A 317 -1.36 0.75 -9.70
C ILE A 317 -2.54 -0.21 -9.59
N SER A 318 -3.48 -0.16 -10.54
CA SER A 318 -4.68 -1.00 -10.55
C SER A 318 -4.33 -2.49 -10.63
N GLN A 319 -3.34 -2.87 -11.44
CA GLN A 319 -2.90 -4.26 -11.54
C GLN A 319 -2.31 -4.79 -10.23
N ASP A 320 -1.46 -4.00 -9.56
CA ASP A 320 -0.82 -4.40 -8.31
C ASP A 320 -1.80 -4.40 -7.11
N THR A 321 -2.76 -3.48 -7.10
CA THR A 321 -3.81 -3.39 -6.06
C THR A 321 -4.98 -4.35 -6.30
N ALA A 322 -5.21 -4.82 -7.53
CA ALA A 322 -6.26 -5.79 -7.83
C ALA A 322 -6.05 -7.15 -7.15
N THR A 323 -4.80 -7.47 -6.79
CA THR A 323 -4.44 -8.62 -5.95
C THR A 323 -4.98 -8.54 -4.52
N GLY A 324 -5.55 -7.40 -4.11
CA GLY A 324 -6.24 -7.17 -2.84
C GLY A 324 -7.67 -6.63 -3.00
N ARG A 325 -8.38 -6.97 -4.09
CA ARG A 325 -9.70 -6.40 -4.40
C ARG A 325 -10.69 -6.42 -3.22
N VAL A 326 -11.10 -5.20 -2.89
CA VAL A 326 -12.42 -4.81 -2.38
C VAL A 326 -13.49 -5.51 -3.22
N ALA A 327 -14.28 -6.38 -2.61
CA ALA A 327 -15.47 -6.95 -3.25
C ALA A 327 -16.46 -5.80 -3.57
N ASP A 328 -17.00 -5.80 -4.79
CA ASP A 328 -18.09 -4.90 -5.21
C ASP A 328 -19.36 -5.11 -4.37
#